data_AF-A0A7S3AWY0-F1
#
_entry.id   AF-A0A7S3AWY0-F1
#
_cell.length_a   1.000
_cell.length_b   1.000
_cell.length_c   1.000
_cell.angle_alpha   90.00
_cell.angle_beta   90.00
_cell.angle_gamma   90.00
#
_symmetry.space_group_name_H-M   'P 1'
#
loop_
_entity.id
_entity.type
_entity.pdbx_description
1 polymer ?
#
loop_
_entity_poly.entity_id
_entity_poly.type
_entity_poly.pdbx_seq_one_letter_code
_entity_poly.pdbx_strand_id
1 'polypeptide(L)'
;SCSEVAIRTVFTAPRSAGIALVGRRAALLITGAMGLREFFVAPLMVAAATGSSDIAVCPGEGPRYGDFKCNHDGTHRVCAQLVETGSSTPLSWGPAGDFWEITGQKAFQWNDRIVSGPNPGDSWCICMWATASLIEKVGCKNVHLRCDATDVDYVLSSYHDGGQSLHAAHECLKEKCGEKVFSSRRLRRASMTDL
;
A
#
# COMPACT_ATOMS: atom_id res chain seq x y z
N SER A 1 12.49 -13.74 -6.53
CA SER A 1 11.40 -14.34 -5.72
C SER A 1 10.73 -13.27 -4.87
N CYS A 2 9.42 -13.36 -4.58
CA CYS A 2 8.72 -12.46 -3.64
C CYS A 2 9.46 -12.32 -2.30
N SER A 3 10.15 -13.39 -1.93
CA SER A 3 10.95 -13.51 -0.73
C SER A 3 12.28 -12.75 -0.74
N GLU A 4 12.91 -12.55 -1.91
CA GLU A 4 14.25 -11.89 -1.98
C GLU A 4 14.18 -10.42 -1.59
N VAL A 5 13.06 -9.75 -1.86
CA VAL A 5 12.88 -8.33 -1.52
C VAL A 5 12.56 -8.14 -0.04
N ALA A 6 11.83 -9.08 0.58
CA ALA A 6 11.58 -9.06 2.02
C ALA A 6 12.89 -9.19 2.83
N ILE A 7 13.89 -9.93 2.33
CA ILE A 7 15.13 -10.23 3.06
C ILE A 7 16.20 -9.15 2.91
N ARG A 8 16.30 -8.49 1.74
CA ARG A 8 17.40 -7.55 1.44
C ARG A 8 17.45 -6.30 2.33
N THR A 9 16.36 -5.94 3.00
CA THR A 9 16.33 -4.80 3.94
C THR A 9 16.95 -5.08 5.32
N VAL A 10 17.35 -6.32 5.63
CA VAL A 10 17.91 -6.69 6.95
C VAL A 10 19.37 -6.26 7.13
N PHE A 11 20.16 -6.14 6.06
CA PHE A 11 21.60 -5.97 6.20
C PHE A 11 22.09 -4.52 6.31
N THR A 12 21.19 -3.53 6.29
CA THR A 12 21.57 -2.11 6.36
C THR A 12 20.67 -1.32 7.32
N ALA A 13 20.64 -1.69 8.60
CA ALA A 13 20.11 -0.80 9.64
C ALA A 13 21.27 -0.31 10.53
N PRO A 14 21.66 0.98 10.47
CA PRO A 14 22.66 1.53 11.39
C PRO A 14 22.06 1.68 12.79
N ARG A 15 22.82 1.24 13.80
CA ARG A 15 22.56 1.47 15.23
C ARG A 15 22.44 2.98 15.49
N SER A 16 21.24 3.45 15.83
CA SER A 16 21.00 4.84 16.21
C SER A 16 21.36 5.04 17.68
N ALA A 17 22.41 5.82 17.95
CA ALA A 17 22.75 6.31 19.28
C ALA A 17 21.76 7.40 19.70
N GLY A 18 21.30 7.34 20.96
CA GLY A 18 20.36 8.29 21.54
C GLY A 18 20.94 9.70 21.67
N ILE A 19 20.13 10.71 21.33
CA ILE A 19 20.42 12.12 21.56
C ILE A 19 19.47 12.62 22.66
N ALA A 20 20.06 13.10 23.74
CA ALA A 20 19.36 13.74 24.86
C ALA A 20 18.83 15.11 24.45
N LEU A 21 17.54 15.38 24.68
CA LEU A 21 16.97 16.72 24.60
C LEU A 21 17.20 17.48 25.91
N VAL A 22 18.01 18.55 25.84
CA VAL A 22 18.03 19.61 26.85
C VAL A 22 17.11 20.73 26.39
N GLY A 23 16.13 21.06 27.22
CA GLY A 23 15.14 22.10 26.95
C GLY A 23 15.71 23.52 26.99
N ARG A 24 14.95 24.45 26.42
CA ARG A 24 14.96 25.87 26.81
C ARG A 24 13.64 26.52 26.44
N ARG A 25 13.00 27.09 27.46
CA ARG A 25 11.88 28.02 27.35
C ARG A 25 12.38 29.35 26.81
N ALA A 26 11.61 29.98 25.93
CA ALA A 26 11.62 31.44 25.78
C ALA A 26 10.25 31.88 25.26
N ALA A 27 9.49 32.51 26.16
CA ALA A 27 8.33 33.32 25.81
C ALA A 27 8.84 34.68 25.33
N LEU A 28 8.28 35.21 24.25
CA LEU A 28 8.35 36.63 23.97
C LEU A 28 7.01 37.10 23.38
N LEU A 29 6.35 37.96 24.16
CA LEU A 29 5.18 38.74 23.78
C LEU A 29 5.63 39.86 22.84
N ILE A 30 4.95 40.01 21.70
CA ILE A 30 5.00 41.25 20.92
C ILE A 30 3.57 41.78 20.81
N THR A 31 3.32 42.84 21.56
CA THR A 31 2.26 43.82 21.38
C THR A 31 2.54 44.69 20.15
N GLY A 32 1.53 44.99 19.33
CA GLY A 32 1.63 46.17 18.45
C GLY A 32 0.70 46.24 17.25
N ALA A 33 -0.16 47.26 17.30
CA ALA A 33 -0.70 48.06 16.19
C ALA A 33 -1.84 47.48 15.31
N MET A 34 -3.05 47.91 15.66
CA MET A 34 -4.17 48.14 14.73
C MET A 34 -3.77 49.20 13.70
N GLY A 35 -3.91 48.91 12.40
CA GLY A 35 -3.66 49.89 11.35
C GLY A 35 -4.08 49.40 9.96
N LEU A 36 -5.02 50.16 9.38
CA LEU A 36 -5.46 50.22 7.99
C LEU A 36 -6.32 49.08 7.41
N ARG A 37 -7.48 49.54 6.95
CA ARG A 37 -8.60 48.82 6.35
C ARG A 37 -8.36 48.82 4.84
N GLU A 38 -7.64 47.81 4.36
CA GLU A 38 -7.37 47.58 2.95
C GLU A 38 -8.41 46.59 2.39
N PHE A 39 -9.16 47.02 1.37
CA PHE A 39 -10.09 46.17 0.63
C PHE A 39 -9.29 45.25 -0.30
N PHE A 40 -8.82 44.11 0.23
CA PHE A 40 -8.26 43.05 -0.60
C PHE A 40 -9.39 42.29 -1.32
N VAL A 41 -9.60 42.62 -2.58
CA VAL A 41 -10.34 41.76 -3.52
C VAL A 41 -9.49 40.52 -3.75
N ALA A 42 -9.77 39.45 -2.99
CA ALA A 42 -9.09 38.18 -3.15
C ALA A 42 -9.45 37.57 -4.52
N PRO A 43 -8.47 37.30 -5.41
CA PRO A 43 -8.74 36.51 -6.60
C PRO A 43 -9.13 35.10 -6.15
N LEU A 44 -10.30 34.65 -6.59
CA LEU A 44 -10.79 33.29 -6.41
C LEU A 44 -9.84 32.34 -7.17
N MET A 45 -8.79 31.86 -6.49
CA MET A 45 -7.96 30.78 -7.01
C MET A 45 -8.79 29.50 -7.03
N VAL A 46 -9.24 29.12 -8.22
CA VAL A 46 -9.80 27.79 -8.48
C VAL A 46 -8.65 26.80 -8.39
N ALA A 47 -8.51 26.14 -7.24
CA ALA A 47 -7.58 25.03 -7.08
C ALA A 47 -8.08 23.85 -7.93
N ALA A 48 -7.41 23.60 -9.06
CA ALA A 48 -7.60 22.37 -9.82
C ALA A 48 -7.10 21.20 -8.95
N ALA A 49 -8.03 20.45 -8.37
CA ALA A 49 -7.71 19.20 -7.69
C ALA A 49 -7.26 18.19 -8.74
N THR A 50 -5.94 18.03 -8.91
CA THR A 50 -5.38 16.94 -9.69
C THR A 50 -5.70 15.63 -8.98
N GLY A 51 -6.71 14.93 -9.47
CA GLY A 51 -7.09 13.60 -9.00
C GLY A 51 -6.02 12.58 -9.37
N SER A 52 -4.91 12.58 -8.64
CA SER A 52 -4.04 11.40 -8.58
C SER A 52 -4.88 10.27 -7.99
N SER A 53 -4.95 9.15 -8.71
CA SER A 53 -5.40 7.88 -8.15
C SER A 53 -4.36 7.44 -7.10
N ASP A 54 -4.37 8.11 -5.95
CA ASP A 54 -3.40 7.87 -4.89
C ASP A 54 -3.73 6.54 -4.23
N ILE A 55 -2.80 5.60 -4.34
CA ILE A 55 -2.87 4.31 -3.68
C ILE A 55 -2.68 4.52 -2.18
N ALA A 56 -3.51 3.89 -1.36
CA ALA A 56 -3.42 3.98 0.10
C ALA A 56 -2.17 3.24 0.61
N VAL A 57 -1.74 3.60 1.82
CA VAL A 57 -0.72 2.86 2.57
C VAL A 57 -1.19 1.42 2.80
N CYS A 58 -0.33 0.44 2.54
CA CYS A 58 -0.60 -0.95 2.86
C CYS A 58 -0.16 -1.24 4.30
N PRO A 59 -1.08 -1.52 5.25
CA PRO A 59 -0.74 -1.65 6.66
C PRO A 59 0.08 -2.91 6.90
N GLY A 60 1.30 -2.77 7.39
CA GLY A 60 2.25 -3.86 7.58
C GLY A 60 3.40 -3.85 6.57
N GLU A 61 3.26 -3.17 5.42
CA GLU A 61 4.34 -3.07 4.44
C GLU A 61 5.61 -2.46 5.05
N GLY A 62 6.75 -3.08 4.75
CA GLY A 62 8.05 -2.69 5.30
C GLY A 62 8.65 -1.42 4.67
N PRO A 63 9.76 -0.91 5.22
CA PRO A 63 10.32 0.39 4.84
C PRO A 63 11.05 0.41 3.49
N ARG A 64 10.96 -0.64 2.67
CA ARG A 64 11.77 -0.79 1.43
C ARG A 64 11.61 0.35 0.42
N TYR A 65 10.44 0.98 0.38
CA TYR A 65 10.14 2.13 -0.50
C TYR A 65 9.94 3.45 0.26
N GLY A 66 9.90 3.39 1.60
CA GLY A 66 9.73 4.56 2.46
C GLY A 66 8.30 5.08 2.63
N ASP A 67 7.38 4.82 1.70
CA ASP A 67 5.99 5.30 1.75
C ASP A 67 4.94 4.21 2.04
N PHE A 68 5.39 2.95 2.14
CA PHE A 68 4.56 1.78 2.46
C PHE A 68 3.44 1.49 1.44
N LYS A 69 3.61 1.91 0.18
CA LYS A 69 2.63 1.73 -0.90
C LYS A 69 3.02 0.61 -1.87
N CYS A 70 2.03 0.02 -2.54
CA CYS A 70 2.23 -1.08 -3.48
C CYS A 70 2.32 -0.64 -4.95
N ASN A 71 3.01 0.47 -5.26
CA ASN A 71 3.08 1.04 -6.61
C ASN A 71 4.52 1.30 -7.13
N HIS A 72 5.53 0.64 -6.57
CA HIS A 72 6.94 0.96 -6.86
C HIS A 72 7.65 0.05 -7.87
N ASP A 73 7.48 -1.28 -7.81
CA ASP A 73 8.24 -2.21 -8.65
C ASP A 73 7.37 -3.06 -9.57
N GLY A 74 7.98 -3.78 -10.52
CA GLY A 74 7.23 -4.50 -11.54
C GLY A 74 6.41 -5.70 -11.04
N THR A 75 6.50 -6.09 -9.76
CA THR A 75 5.94 -7.37 -9.29
C THR A 75 5.08 -7.24 -8.03
N HIS A 76 5.44 -6.40 -7.06
CA HIS A 76 4.79 -6.27 -5.75
C HIS A 76 3.69 -5.20 -5.75
N ARG A 77 2.55 -5.53 -6.36
CA ARG A 77 1.49 -4.56 -6.67
C ARG A 77 0.20 -4.76 -5.86
N VAL A 78 0.10 -5.85 -5.11
CA VAL A 78 -1.14 -6.25 -4.43
C VAL A 78 -0.97 -6.19 -2.92
N CYS A 79 -1.79 -5.38 -2.25
CA CYS A 79 -1.85 -5.36 -0.78
C CYS A 79 -2.83 -6.44 -0.31
N ALA A 80 -2.31 -7.50 0.30
CA ALA A 80 -3.10 -8.62 0.80
C ALA A 80 -2.84 -8.82 2.29
N GLN A 81 -3.88 -9.19 3.04
CA GLN A 81 -3.76 -9.53 4.45
C GLN A 81 -3.11 -10.91 4.60
N LEU A 82 -1.98 -11.03 5.30
CA LEU A 82 -1.21 -12.28 5.41
C LEU A 82 -1.17 -12.86 6.82
N VAL A 83 -1.48 -12.05 7.84
CA VAL A 83 -1.53 -12.46 9.25
C VAL A 83 -2.88 -12.09 9.87
N GLU A 84 -3.21 -12.71 10.99
CA GLU A 84 -4.36 -12.30 11.78
C GLU A 84 -4.17 -10.87 12.31
N THR A 85 -5.23 -10.07 12.30
CA THR A 85 -5.15 -8.69 12.77
C THR A 85 -4.75 -8.65 14.25
N GLY A 86 -3.64 -7.96 14.55
CA GLY A 86 -3.14 -7.81 15.92
C GLY A 86 -2.24 -8.96 16.40
N SER A 87 -1.90 -9.93 15.55
CA SER A 87 -0.94 -10.99 15.89
C SER A 87 -0.01 -11.30 14.73
N SER A 88 1.15 -11.91 14.99
CA SER A 88 2.03 -12.39 13.92
C SER A 88 1.61 -13.77 13.39
N THR A 89 0.48 -14.32 13.81
CA THR A 89 0.01 -15.64 13.36
C THR A 89 -0.33 -15.59 11.87
N PRO A 90 0.24 -16.47 11.02
CA PRO A 90 -0.14 -16.59 9.62
C PRO A 90 -1.66 -16.79 9.47
N LEU A 91 -2.28 -15.98 8.60
CA LEU A 91 -3.69 -16.13 8.29
C LEU A 91 -3.90 -17.46 7.56
N SER A 92 -4.82 -18.29 8.04
CA SER A 92 -5.25 -19.50 7.32
C SER A 92 -6.21 -19.14 6.20
N TRP A 93 -5.97 -19.68 5.00
CA TRP A 93 -6.82 -19.51 3.82
C TRP A 93 -7.64 -20.78 3.55
N GLY A 94 -8.06 -21.43 4.63
CA GLY A 94 -8.80 -22.69 4.62
C GLY A 94 -7.89 -23.92 4.57
N PRO A 95 -8.37 -25.06 4.03
CA PRO A 95 -7.65 -26.34 4.06
C PRO A 95 -6.33 -26.35 3.30
N ALA A 96 -6.11 -25.37 2.42
CA ALA A 96 -4.90 -25.25 1.62
C ALA A 96 -3.70 -24.68 2.40
N GLY A 97 -3.92 -24.18 3.62
CA GLY A 97 -2.86 -23.62 4.47
C GLY A 97 -2.83 -22.10 4.50
N ASP A 98 -1.68 -21.55 4.88
CA ASP A 98 -1.40 -20.11 4.87
C ASP A 98 -0.80 -19.64 3.53
N PHE A 99 -0.62 -18.33 3.38
CA PHE A 99 -0.02 -17.72 2.17
C PHE A 99 1.32 -18.36 1.78
N TRP A 100 2.20 -18.60 2.76
CA TRP A 100 3.55 -19.12 2.53
C TRP A 100 3.51 -20.60 2.14
N GLU A 101 2.57 -21.38 2.68
CA GLU A 101 2.36 -22.78 2.27
C GLU A 101 1.84 -22.86 0.84
N ILE A 102 0.81 -22.07 0.52
CA ILE A 102 0.15 -22.07 -0.79
C ILE A 102 1.12 -21.63 -1.90
N THR A 103 1.95 -20.63 -1.62
CA THR A 103 2.87 -20.05 -2.61
C THR A 103 4.25 -20.70 -2.62
N GLY A 104 4.50 -21.70 -1.75
CA GLY A 104 5.80 -22.38 -1.64
C GLY A 104 6.92 -21.50 -1.05
N GLN A 105 6.57 -20.51 -0.22
CA GLN A 105 7.48 -19.51 0.33
C GLN A 105 7.80 -19.70 1.82
N LYS A 106 7.51 -20.87 2.41
CA LYS A 106 7.76 -21.13 3.85
C LYS A 106 9.21 -20.92 4.28
N ALA A 107 10.18 -21.18 3.39
CA ALA A 107 11.61 -20.98 3.67
C ALA A 107 11.96 -19.51 4.00
N PHE A 108 11.08 -18.57 3.66
CA PHE A 108 11.30 -17.15 3.83
C PHE A 108 10.15 -16.49 4.59
N GLN A 109 9.43 -17.20 5.43
CA GLN A 109 8.27 -16.65 6.14
C GLN A 109 8.65 -15.44 7.02
N TRP A 110 8.03 -14.27 6.78
CA TRP A 110 8.37 -12.99 7.43
C TRP A 110 7.21 -12.37 8.23
N ASN A 111 6.26 -13.18 8.68
CA ASN A 111 5.05 -12.75 9.40
C ASN A 111 5.32 -11.79 10.58
N ASP A 112 6.40 -11.99 11.35
CA ASP A 112 6.76 -11.12 12.47
C ASP A 112 7.10 -9.67 12.04
N ARG A 113 7.47 -9.46 10.77
CA ARG A 113 7.77 -8.12 10.22
C ARG A 113 6.52 -7.34 9.87
N ILE A 114 5.43 -8.03 9.55
CA ILE A 114 4.16 -7.42 9.17
C ILE A 114 3.55 -6.65 10.35
N VAL A 115 3.70 -7.20 11.56
CA VAL A 115 3.19 -6.59 12.79
C VAL A 115 4.17 -5.64 13.47
N SER A 116 5.37 -5.46 12.91
CA SER A 116 6.44 -4.65 13.51
C SER A 116 6.91 -3.54 12.57
N GLY A 117 7.90 -2.77 13.01
CA GLY A 117 8.45 -1.68 12.21
C GLY A 117 7.60 -0.39 12.23
N PRO A 118 7.92 0.58 11.36
CA PRO A 118 7.30 1.91 11.38
C PRO A 118 5.86 1.95 10.87
N ASN A 119 5.37 0.87 10.26
CA ASN A 119 4.03 0.75 9.69
C ASN A 119 3.43 -0.63 10.05
N PRO A 120 3.10 -0.87 11.32
CA PRO A 120 2.56 -2.15 11.74
C PRO A 120 1.17 -2.38 11.15
N GLY A 121 0.86 -3.62 10.82
CA GLY A 121 -0.46 -4.00 10.32
C GLY A 121 -0.63 -5.50 10.19
N ASP A 122 -1.41 -5.90 9.20
CA ASP A 122 -1.74 -7.30 8.93
C ASP A 122 -1.53 -7.71 7.46
N SER A 123 -1.06 -6.77 6.65
CA SER A 123 -0.99 -6.87 5.19
C SER A 123 0.41 -6.57 4.65
N TRP A 124 0.66 -6.98 3.41
CA TRP A 124 1.94 -6.74 2.74
C TRP A 124 1.74 -6.59 1.23
N CYS A 125 2.62 -5.83 0.57
CA CYS A 125 2.65 -5.74 -0.89
C CYS A 125 3.29 -7.01 -1.48
N ILE A 126 2.46 -7.96 -1.91
CA ILE A 126 2.88 -9.25 -2.47
C ILE A 126 2.94 -9.23 -4.00
N CYS A 127 3.65 -10.21 -4.55
CA CYS A 127 3.81 -10.37 -6.00
C CYS A 127 2.47 -10.65 -6.66
N MET A 128 2.33 -10.20 -7.91
CA MET A 128 1.17 -10.52 -8.74
C MET A 128 1.06 -12.02 -8.97
N TRP A 129 2.18 -12.73 -9.24
CA TRP A 129 2.17 -14.18 -9.42
C TRP A 129 1.68 -14.93 -8.18
N ALA A 130 2.14 -14.50 -7.00
CA ALA A 130 1.77 -15.12 -5.72
C ALA A 130 0.28 -14.90 -5.42
N THR A 131 -0.23 -13.71 -5.77
CA THR A 131 -1.66 -13.39 -5.72
C THR A 131 -2.46 -14.30 -6.64
N ALA A 132 -2.02 -14.49 -7.90
CA ALA A 132 -2.68 -15.37 -8.85
C ALA A 132 -2.72 -16.82 -8.35
N SER A 133 -1.58 -17.38 -7.90
CA SER A 133 -1.51 -18.73 -7.35
C SER A 133 -2.40 -18.91 -6.11
N LEU A 134 -2.46 -17.90 -5.24
CA LEU A 134 -3.33 -17.91 -4.07
C LEU A 134 -4.81 -17.96 -4.46
N ILE A 135 -5.23 -17.11 -5.40
CA ILE A 135 -6.61 -17.06 -5.91
C ILE A 135 -6.98 -18.36 -6.64
N GLU A 136 -6.07 -18.91 -7.44
CA GLU A 136 -6.27 -20.21 -8.10
C GLU A 136 -6.48 -21.34 -7.09
N LYS A 137 -5.77 -21.27 -5.96
CA LYS A 137 -5.83 -22.31 -4.93
C LYS A 137 -7.08 -22.22 -4.05
N VAL A 138 -7.44 -21.01 -3.61
CA VAL A 138 -8.50 -20.82 -2.59
C VAL A 138 -9.76 -20.18 -3.13
N GLY A 139 -9.74 -19.66 -4.36
CA GLY A 139 -10.86 -18.97 -4.98
C GLY A 139 -11.00 -17.52 -4.54
N CYS A 140 -11.52 -16.66 -5.43
CA CYS A 140 -11.60 -15.22 -5.18
C CYS A 140 -12.39 -14.87 -3.91
N LYS A 141 -13.49 -15.55 -3.61
CA LYS A 141 -14.30 -15.23 -2.42
C LYS A 141 -13.53 -15.33 -1.10
N ASN A 142 -12.52 -16.21 -1.05
CA ASN A 142 -11.72 -16.48 0.14
C ASN A 142 -10.46 -15.62 0.23
N VAL A 143 -10.21 -14.70 -0.71
CA VAL A 143 -9.05 -13.81 -0.64
C VAL A 143 -9.34 -12.46 0.01
N HIS A 144 -8.40 -12.02 0.85
CA HIS A 144 -8.47 -10.77 1.62
C HIS A 144 -7.54 -9.71 1.00
N LEU A 145 -8.06 -8.97 0.01
CA LEU A 145 -7.32 -7.94 -0.72
C LEU A 145 -7.77 -6.54 -0.29
N ARG A 146 -6.83 -5.63 -0.08
CA ARG A 146 -7.10 -4.21 0.19
C ARG A 146 -7.07 -3.43 -1.13
N CYS A 147 -8.24 -3.25 -1.72
CA CYS A 147 -8.39 -2.64 -3.05
C CYS A 147 -7.90 -1.19 -3.13
N ASP A 148 -7.96 -0.43 -2.04
CA ASP A 148 -7.48 0.94 -1.95
C ASP A 148 -5.95 1.03 -1.86
N ALA A 149 -5.30 0.02 -1.30
CA ALA A 149 -3.84 -0.12 -1.19
C ALA A 149 -3.21 -1.02 -2.28
N THR A 150 -3.99 -1.43 -3.28
CA THR A 150 -3.55 -2.27 -4.41
C THR A 150 -3.48 -1.44 -5.69
N ASP A 151 -2.42 -1.60 -6.48
CA ASP A 151 -2.27 -0.92 -7.77
C ASP A 151 -3.05 -1.67 -8.86
N VAL A 152 -4.39 -1.62 -8.75
CA VAL A 152 -5.31 -2.42 -9.56
C VAL A 152 -5.10 -2.17 -11.05
N ASP A 153 -4.90 -0.93 -11.47
CA ASP A 153 -4.70 -0.59 -12.89
C ASP A 153 -3.42 -1.23 -13.43
N TYR A 154 -2.32 -1.22 -12.65
CA TYR A 154 -1.08 -1.88 -13.06
C TYR A 154 -1.26 -3.39 -13.18
N VAL A 155 -1.87 -4.03 -12.16
CA VAL A 155 -2.11 -5.48 -12.18
C VAL A 155 -2.92 -5.85 -13.41
N LEU A 156 -4.06 -5.18 -13.65
CA LEU A 156 -4.93 -5.47 -14.79
C LEU A 156 -4.28 -5.22 -16.16
N SER A 157 -3.22 -4.41 -16.22
CA SER A 157 -2.44 -4.17 -17.45
C SER A 157 -1.31 -5.18 -17.67
N SER A 158 -0.97 -6.00 -16.67
CA SER A 158 0.09 -6.99 -16.71
C SER A 158 -0.49 -8.38 -16.92
N TYR A 159 0.04 -9.21 -17.82
CA TYR A 159 -0.57 -10.54 -18.09
C TYR A 159 0.16 -11.71 -17.42
N HIS A 160 1.43 -11.52 -17.10
CA HIS A 160 2.28 -12.55 -16.49
C HIS A 160 3.22 -11.92 -15.46
N ASP A 161 3.56 -12.68 -14.43
CA ASP A 161 4.59 -12.37 -13.46
C ASP A 161 5.24 -13.68 -12.99
N GLY A 162 6.56 -13.73 -12.84
CA GLY A 162 7.26 -14.96 -12.45
C GLY A 162 7.00 -16.20 -13.34
N GLY A 163 6.53 -16.02 -14.58
CA GLY A 163 6.09 -17.10 -15.47
C GLY A 163 4.66 -17.62 -15.23
N GLN A 164 3.95 -17.08 -14.24
CA GLN A 164 2.55 -17.39 -13.94
C GLN A 164 1.61 -16.45 -14.70
N SER A 165 0.49 -16.98 -15.19
CA SER A 165 -0.60 -16.19 -15.76
C SER A 165 -1.33 -15.38 -14.67
N LEU A 166 -1.62 -14.11 -14.93
CA LEU A 166 -2.35 -13.24 -14.00
C LEU A 166 -3.87 -13.28 -14.20
N HIS A 167 -4.38 -14.17 -15.05
CA HIS A 167 -5.81 -14.24 -15.39
C HIS A 167 -6.71 -14.37 -14.16
N ALA A 168 -6.40 -15.30 -13.24
CA ALA A 168 -7.18 -15.48 -12.01
C ALA A 168 -7.17 -14.23 -11.12
N ALA A 169 -6.03 -13.54 -11.02
CA ALA A 169 -5.91 -12.28 -10.31
C ALA A 169 -6.75 -11.17 -10.96
N HIS A 170 -6.79 -11.10 -12.29
CA HIS A 170 -7.58 -10.10 -13.02
C HIS A 170 -9.06 -10.24 -12.76
N GLU A 171 -9.61 -11.44 -12.93
CA GLU A 171 -11.03 -11.68 -12.71
C GLU A 171 -11.41 -11.37 -11.26
N CYS A 172 -10.57 -11.76 -10.30
CA CYS A 172 -10.83 -11.46 -8.90
C CYS A 172 -10.75 -9.97 -8.55
N LEU A 173 -9.77 -9.23 -9.08
CA LEU A 173 -9.67 -7.79 -8.87
C LEU A 173 -10.81 -7.03 -9.56
N LYS A 174 -11.29 -7.48 -10.71
CA LYS A 174 -12.49 -6.91 -11.33
C LYS A 174 -13.73 -7.14 -10.46
N GLU A 175 -13.87 -8.34 -9.89
CA GLU A 175 -14.98 -8.68 -8.99
C GLU A 175 -14.94 -7.87 -7.68
N LYS A 176 -13.79 -7.85 -6.99
CA LYS A 176 -13.67 -7.22 -5.66
C LYS A 176 -13.40 -5.73 -5.68
N CYS A 177 -12.63 -5.26 -6.67
CA CYS A 177 -12.14 -3.90 -6.75
C CYS A 177 -12.76 -3.10 -7.91
N GLY A 178 -13.73 -3.67 -8.63
CA GLY A 178 -14.36 -3.05 -9.80
C GLY A 178 -14.89 -1.64 -9.53
N GLU A 179 -15.50 -1.39 -8.37
CA GLU A 179 -15.99 -0.05 -7.99
C GLU A 179 -14.88 1.02 -7.99
N LYS A 180 -13.65 0.66 -7.58
CA LYS A 180 -12.49 1.57 -7.65
C LYS A 180 -12.08 1.85 -9.09
N VAL A 181 -12.05 0.81 -9.93
CA VAL A 181 -11.71 0.93 -11.35
C VAL A 181 -12.73 1.81 -12.08
N PHE A 182 -14.03 1.69 -11.78
CA PHE A 182 -15.06 2.52 -12.38
C PHE A 182 -15.05 3.95 -11.85
N SER A 183 -14.79 4.16 -10.55
CA SER A 183 -14.72 5.48 -9.95
C SER A 183 -13.51 6.27 -10.45
N SER A 184 -12.32 5.66 -10.49
CA SER A 184 -11.10 6.30 -11.02
C SER A 184 -11.23 6.66 -12.50
N ARG A 185 -11.78 5.75 -13.33
CA ARG A 185 -12.03 6.01 -14.76
C ARG A 185 -13.10 7.07 -14.98
N ARG A 186 -14.16 7.11 -14.17
CA ARG A 186 -15.20 8.14 -14.25
C ARG A 186 -14.63 9.53 -13.93
N LEU A 187 -13.85 9.64 -12.86
CA LEU A 187 -13.19 10.89 -12.48
C LEU A 187 -12.18 11.34 -13.55
N ARG A 188 -11.38 10.42 -14.08
CA ARG A 188 -10.45 10.71 -15.20
C ARG A 188 -11.18 11.14 -16.47
N ARG A 189 -12.33 10.52 -16.79
CA ARG A 189 -13.14 10.89 -17.94
C ARG A 189 -13.77 12.27 -17.79
N ALA A 190 -14.32 12.57 -16.61
CA ALA A 190 -14.88 13.88 -16.31
C ALA A 190 -13.82 14.98 -16.44
N SER A 191 -12.62 14.75 -15.90
CA SER A 191 -11.49 15.68 -15.99
C SER A 191 -10.94 15.89 -17.41
N MET A 192 -11.25 15.02 -18.37
CA MET A 192 -10.74 15.10 -19.75
C MET A 192 -11.74 15.76 -20.71
N THR A 193 -13.02 15.81 -20.34
CA THR A 193 -14.07 16.53 -21.09
C THR A 193 -14.15 18.03 -20.78
N ASP A 194 -13.37 18.51 -19.82
CA ASP A 194 -13.28 19.93 -19.42
C ASP A 194 -12.09 20.68 -20.06
N LEU A 195 -11.48 20.11 -21.11
CA LEU A 195 -10.46 20.72 -21.97
C LEU A 195 -10.98 20.85 -23.41
#